data_AF-A0A931TEI6-F1
#
_entry.id   AF-A0A931TEI6-F1
#
_cell.length_a   1.000
_cell.length_b   1.000
_cell.length_c   1.000
_cell.angle_alpha   90.00
_cell.angle_beta   90.00
_cell.angle_gamma   90.00
#
_symmetry.space_group_name_H-M   'P 1'
#
loop_
_entity.id
_entity.type
_entity.pdbx_description
1 polymer ?
#
loop_
_entity_poly.entity_id
_entity_poly.type
_entity_poly.pdbx_seq_one_letter_code
_entity_poly.pdbx_strand_id
1 'polypeptide(L)'
;MNTAASNDPRIHEVRVTEDEIVAHLADGRVISVPLAWSWRLSEATPKQRANFRLIGSGQGVHWPDVDEDISVEGMLHGVPARRPRSGSASGVRTARGHEPPNKRIQPTARRARRG
;
A
#
# COMPACT_ATOMS: atom_id res chain seq x y z
N MET A 1 12.34 -35.51 25.58
CA MET A 1 11.23 -35.36 24.62
C MET A 1 10.78 -33.93 24.71
N ASN A 2 11.08 -33.08 23.71
CA ASN A 2 10.63 -31.69 23.71
C ASN A 2 9.42 -31.59 22.79
N THR A 3 8.23 -31.71 23.36
CA THR A 3 6.98 -31.53 22.63
C THR A 3 6.87 -30.04 22.33
N ALA A 4 7.14 -29.64 21.09
CA ALA A 4 6.78 -28.32 20.62
C ALA A 4 5.26 -28.21 20.75
N ALA A 5 4.78 -27.60 21.83
CA ALA A 5 3.45 -27.02 21.83
C ALA A 5 3.38 -26.13 20.58
N SER A 6 2.31 -26.24 19.80
CA SER A 6 2.07 -25.40 18.62
C SER A 6 2.00 -23.94 19.07
N ASN A 7 3.16 -23.31 19.20
CA ASN A 7 3.31 -22.01 19.82
C ASN A 7 3.29 -20.98 18.70
N ASP A 8 2.13 -20.84 18.07
CA ASP A 8 1.91 -19.77 17.11
C ASP A 8 2.15 -18.45 17.85
N PRO A 9 3.05 -17.59 17.34
CA PRO A 9 3.35 -16.33 17.97
C PRO A 9 2.08 -15.48 18.05
N ARG A 10 1.77 -14.95 19.24
CA ARG A 10 0.59 -14.11 19.47
C ARG A 10 1.00 -12.84 20.17
N ILE A 11 0.65 -11.70 19.60
CA ILE A 11 0.81 -10.38 20.20
C ILE A 11 -0.22 -10.24 21.32
N HIS A 12 0.22 -9.83 22.50
CA HIS A 12 -0.67 -9.46 23.61
C HIS A 12 -0.59 -7.96 23.95
N GLU A 13 0.50 -7.29 23.59
CA GLU A 13 0.70 -5.86 23.84
C GLU A 13 1.54 -5.25 22.71
N VAL A 14 1.23 -4.01 22.36
CA VAL A 14 1.92 -3.24 21.32
C VAL A 14 2.27 -1.86 21.88
N ARG A 15 3.48 -1.41 21.58
CA ARG A 15 3.92 -0.04 21.83
C ARG A 15 4.44 0.55 20.53
N VAL A 16 4.05 1.78 20.25
CA VAL A 16 4.55 2.52 19.08
C VAL A 16 5.33 3.73 19.59
N THR A 17 6.57 3.88 19.14
CA THR A 17 7.42 5.02 19.46
C THR A 17 7.55 5.93 18.23
N GLU A 18 8.44 6.91 18.29
CA GLU A 18 8.77 7.73 17.13
C GLU A 18 9.47 6.92 16.03
N ASP A 19 10.22 5.88 16.41
CA ASP A 19 11.11 5.13 15.53
C ASP A 19 10.72 3.66 15.32
N GLU A 20 9.94 3.06 16.22
CA GLU A 20 9.71 1.61 16.26
C GLU A 20 8.26 1.22 16.56
N ILE A 21 7.87 0.06 16.04
CA ILE A 21 6.70 -0.70 16.46
C ILE A 21 7.21 -1.90 17.25
N VAL A 22 6.82 -1.99 18.52
CA VAL A 22 7.27 -3.01 19.46
C VAL A 22 6.07 -3.90 19.83
N ALA A 23 6.21 -5.21 19.60
CA ALA A 23 5.21 -6.21 19.96
C ALA A 23 5.75 -7.12 21.07
N HIS A 24 4.96 -7.26 22.13
CA HIS A 24 5.17 -8.25 23.18
C HIS A 24 4.32 -9.48 22.87
N LEU A 25 4.98 -10.63 22.77
CA LEU A 25 4.35 -11.90 22.44
C LEU A 25 4.00 -12.69 23.69
N ALA A 26 2.91 -13.47 23.62
CA ALA A 26 2.43 -14.31 24.71
C ALA A 26 3.44 -15.40 25.14
N ASP A 27 4.42 -15.70 24.30
CA ASP A 27 5.52 -16.64 24.59
C ASP A 27 6.72 -15.98 25.29
N GLY A 28 6.59 -14.71 25.68
CA GLY A 28 7.61 -13.95 26.41
C GLY A 28 8.63 -13.24 25.52
N ARG A 29 8.57 -13.40 24.19
CA ARG A 29 9.43 -12.65 23.27
C ARG A 29 8.98 -11.20 23.13
N VAL A 30 9.94 -10.34 22.83
CA VAL A 30 9.71 -8.97 22.38
C VAL A 30 10.35 -8.80 21.01
N ILE A 31 9.61 -8.23 20.07
CA ILE A 31 10.08 -7.98 18.71
C ILE A 31 9.84 -6.51 18.40
N SER A 32 10.87 -5.80 17.97
CA SER A 32 10.75 -4.46 17.42
C SER A 32 11.06 -4.44 15.93
N VAL A 33 10.36 -3.57 15.22
CA VAL A 33 10.61 -3.26 13.81
C VAL A 33 10.58 -1.75 13.63
N PRO A 34 11.31 -1.19 12.65
CA PRO A 34 11.25 0.24 12.41
C PRO A 34 9.83 0.69 12.03
N LEU A 35 9.37 1.82 12.55
CA LEU A 35 8.10 2.44 12.16
C LEU A 35 8.04 2.69 10.64
N ALA A 36 9.21 2.96 10.04
CA ALA A 36 9.42 3.10 8.60
C ALA A 36 8.97 1.87 7.77
N TRP A 37 8.75 0.70 8.39
CA TRP A 37 8.16 -0.45 7.72
C TRP A 37 6.77 -0.21 7.17
N SER A 38 6.01 0.66 7.81
CA SER A 38 4.74 1.13 7.27
C SER A 38 4.87 2.59 6.91
N TRP A 39 4.78 2.88 5.60
CA TRP A 39 4.72 4.24 5.10
C TRP A 39 3.52 4.99 5.70
N ARG A 40 2.39 4.30 5.92
CA ARG A 40 1.21 4.90 6.54
C ARG A 40 1.43 5.25 8.00
N LEU A 41 2.03 4.34 8.79
CA LEU A 41 2.31 4.63 10.20
C LEU A 41 3.40 5.69 10.37
N SER A 42 4.36 5.73 9.44
CA SER A 42 5.39 6.78 9.40
C SER A 42 4.78 8.17 9.19
N GLU A 43 3.76 8.27 8.34
CA GLU A 43 3.04 9.52 8.07
C GLU A 43 1.91 9.81 9.08
N ALA A 44 1.52 8.82 9.89
CA ALA A 44 0.46 8.95 10.89
C ALA A 44 0.87 9.86 12.06
N THR A 45 -0.10 10.60 12.59
CA THR A 45 0.09 11.37 13.83
C THR A 45 0.22 10.46 15.06
N PRO A 46 0.83 10.92 16.16
CA PRO A 46 0.92 10.13 17.40
C PRO A 46 -0.44 9.62 17.90
N LYS A 47 -1.50 10.43 17.76
CA LYS A 47 -2.86 10.03 18.14
C LYS A 47 -3.39 8.88 17.31
N GLN A 48 -3.16 8.90 15.99
CA GLN A 48 -3.57 7.81 15.10
C GLN A 48 -2.75 6.54 15.37
N ARG A 49 -1.45 6.67 15.63
CA ARG A 49 -0.59 5.53 16.00
C ARG A 49 -0.99 4.89 17.34
N ALA A 50 -1.52 5.67 18.27
CA ALA A 50 -2.02 5.16 19.55
C ALA A 50 -3.40 4.48 19.45
N ASN A 51 -4.15 4.73 18.37
CA ASN A 51 -5.44 4.13 18.13
C ASN A 51 -5.29 2.85 17.28
N PHE A 52 -5.12 1.72 17.96
CA PHE A 52 -5.03 0.41 17.32
C PHE A 52 -5.83 -0.65 18.07
N ARG A 53 -6.04 -1.78 17.41
CA ARG A 53 -6.63 -2.99 18.02
C ARG A 53 -5.89 -4.24 17.57
N LEU A 54 -5.79 -5.22 18.47
CA LEU A 54 -5.32 -6.55 18.09
C LEU A 54 -6.41 -7.26 17.25
N ILE A 55 -5.97 -7.97 16.22
CA ILE A 55 -6.84 -8.74 15.32
C ILE A 55 -6.35 -10.19 15.22
N GLY A 56 -7.21 -11.08 14.70
CA GLY A 56 -6.86 -12.48 14.46
C GLY A 56 -6.38 -13.23 15.72
N SER A 57 -6.94 -12.92 16.90
CA SER A 57 -6.50 -13.49 18.18
C SER A 57 -5.01 -13.25 18.50
N GLY A 58 -4.47 -12.08 18.13
CA GLY A 58 -3.08 -11.71 18.37
C GLY A 58 -2.14 -11.98 17.18
N GLN A 59 -2.68 -12.39 16.03
CA GLN A 59 -1.89 -12.57 14.82
C GLN A 59 -1.49 -11.25 14.14
N GLY A 60 -2.15 -10.14 14.50
CA GLY A 60 -1.79 -8.83 13.98
C GLY A 60 -2.41 -7.68 14.74
N VAL A 61 -2.09 -6.47 14.26
CA VAL A 61 -2.49 -5.18 14.82
C VAL A 61 -3.07 -4.34 13.69
N HIS A 62 -4.25 -3.80 13.91
CA HIS A 62 -4.96 -2.95 12.96
C HIS A 62 -5.04 -1.51 13.48
N TRP A 63 -4.63 -0.56 12.65
CA TRP A 63 -4.79 0.88 12.86
C TRP A 63 -5.93 1.42 11.99
N PRO A 64 -7.15 1.60 12.54
CA PRO A 64 -8.31 2.00 11.75
C PRO A 64 -8.20 3.40 11.15
N ASP A 65 -7.51 4.33 11.81
CA ASP A 65 -7.44 5.72 11.36
C ASP A 65 -6.60 5.90 10.09
N VAL A 66 -5.74 4.93 9.77
CA VAL A 66 -4.88 4.95 8.58
C VAL A 66 -5.03 3.72 7.69
N ASP A 67 -5.96 2.82 8.01
CA ASP A 67 -6.21 1.57 7.28
C ASP A 67 -4.91 0.76 7.06
N GLU A 68 -4.24 0.44 8.17
CA GLU A 68 -2.98 -0.30 8.14
C GLU A 68 -3.03 -1.52 9.08
N ASP A 69 -2.46 -2.63 8.60
CA ASP A 69 -2.35 -3.89 9.33
C ASP A 69 -0.88 -4.35 9.39
N ILE A 70 -0.40 -4.69 10.58
CA ILE A 70 0.91 -5.33 10.78
C ILE A 70 0.69 -6.70 11.43
N SER A 71 1.20 -7.76 10.80
CA SER A 71 1.11 -9.12 11.33
C SER A 71 2.36 -9.50 12.11
N VAL A 72 2.19 -10.39 13.08
CA VAL A 72 3.29 -10.97 13.86
C VAL A 72 4.28 -11.74 12.99
N GLU A 73 3.77 -12.44 11.97
CA GLU A 73 4.57 -13.14 10.97
C GLU A 73 5.40 -12.17 10.14
N GLY A 74 4.82 -11.03 9.74
CA GLY A 74 5.55 -9.98 9.02
C GLY A 74 6.72 -9.43 9.85
N MET A 75 6.49 -9.21 11.16
CA MET A 75 7.52 -8.81 12.12
C MET A 75 8.63 -9.85 12.26
N LEU A 76 8.28 -11.13 12.41
CA LEU A 76 9.24 -12.23 12.55
C LEU A 76 10.09 -12.47 11.31
N HIS A 77 9.51 -12.32 10.13
CA HIS A 77 10.17 -12.63 8.85
C HIS A 77 10.85 -11.43 8.20
N GLY A 78 10.78 -10.24 8.79
CA GLY A 78 11.44 -9.08 8.23
C GLY A 78 10.75 -8.52 6.98
N VAL A 79 9.42 -8.66 6.86
CA VAL A 79 8.65 -8.27 5.67
C VAL A 79 7.94 -6.93 5.92
N PRO A 80 8.41 -5.81 5.34
CA PRO A 80 7.78 -4.50 5.51
C PRO A 80 6.40 -4.43 4.86
N ALA A 81 5.58 -3.45 5.28
CA ALA A 81 4.30 -3.19 4.65
C ALA A 81 4.48 -2.74 3.20
N ARG A 82 3.65 -3.29 2.31
CA ARG A 82 3.74 -2.98 0.88
C ARG A 82 3.29 -1.54 0.63
N ARG A 83 4.20 -0.71 0.12
CA ARG A 83 3.81 0.57 -0.48
C ARG A 83 3.17 0.31 -1.85
N PRO A 84 1.97 0.83 -2.14
CA PRO A 84 1.45 0.82 -3.49
C PRO A 84 2.47 1.47 -4.43
N ARG A 85 2.82 0.81 -5.54
CA ARG A 85 3.66 1.43 -6.56
C ARG A 85 2.87 2.60 -7.13
N SER A 86 3.35 3.82 -6.95
CA SER A 86 2.81 5.00 -7.62
C SER A 86 2.94 4.81 -9.13
N GLY A 87 1.85 4.39 -9.79
CA GLY A 87 1.75 4.33 -11.25
C GLY A 87 1.52 2.93 -11.83
N SER A 88 0.26 2.52 -11.89
CA SER A 88 -0.32 2.10 -13.17
C SER A 88 -1.61 2.87 -13.36
N ALA A 89 -1.55 3.94 -14.15
CA ALA A 89 -2.73 4.57 -14.69
C ALA A 89 -3.48 3.49 -15.49
N SER A 90 -4.51 2.89 -14.90
CA SER A 90 -5.53 2.18 -15.67
C SER A 90 -6.17 3.23 -16.56
N GLY A 91 -5.79 3.20 -17.84
CA GLY A 91 -6.32 4.11 -18.86
C GLY A 91 -7.83 4.00 -18.93
N VAL A 92 -8.52 4.92 -18.25
CA VAL A 92 -9.90 5.27 -18.59
C VAL A 92 -9.81 5.97 -19.95
N ARG A 93 -9.98 5.20 -21.02
CA ARG A 93 -10.21 5.73 -22.36
C ARG A 93 -11.54 6.48 -22.32
N THR A 94 -11.46 7.79 -22.23
CA THR A 94 -12.59 8.68 -22.54
C THR A 94 -12.90 8.53 -24.02
N ALA A 95 -14.00 7.86 -24.35
CA ALA A 95 -14.62 7.97 -25.65
C ALA A 95 -15.19 9.39 -25.80
N ARG A 96 -14.46 10.27 -26.47
CA ARG A 96 -15.04 11.45 -27.12
C ARG A 96 -14.45 11.55 -28.52
N GLY A 97 -15.28 11.19 -29.49
CA GLY A 97 -14.97 11.37 -30.90
C GLY A 97 -14.92 12.85 -31.26
N HIS A 98 -13.90 13.23 -32.01
CA HIS A 98 -14.01 14.24 -33.05
C HIS A 98 -12.80 14.09 -33.98
N GLU A 99 -13.03 13.47 -35.13
CA GLU A 99 -12.07 13.35 -36.22
C GLU A 99 -11.95 14.71 -36.94
N PRO A 100 -10.75 15.28 -37.13
CA PRO A 100 -10.61 16.48 -37.94
C PRO A 100 -10.52 16.12 -39.45
N PRO A 101 -11.21 16.86 -40.34
CA PRO A 101 -11.25 16.53 -41.76
C PRO A 101 -9.95 16.94 -42.46
N ASN A 102 -9.20 15.96 -42.99
CA ASN A 102 -8.03 16.20 -43.82
C ASN A 102 -8.41 16.22 -45.31
N LYS A 103 -8.70 17.41 -45.87
CA LYS A 103 -8.90 17.58 -47.32
C LYS A 103 -7.57 17.95 -47.98
N ARG A 104 -6.86 16.91 -48.42
CA ARG A 104 -5.61 16.97 -49.18
C ARG A 104 -5.84 17.66 -50.53
N ILE A 105 -5.17 18.78 -50.74
CA ILE A 105 -5.07 19.52 -52.01
C ILE A 105 -4.25 18.67 -53.00
N GLN A 106 -4.81 18.43 -54.19
CA GLN A 106 -4.04 18.01 -55.37
C GLN A 106 -4.10 19.14 -56.40
N PRO A 107 -2.98 19.65 -56.93
CA PRO A 107 -2.97 20.50 -58.10
C PRO A 107 -2.65 19.65 -59.33
N THR A 108 -3.48 19.68 -60.38
CA THR A 108 -2.98 19.58 -61.77
C THR A 108 -4.01 20.02 -62.81
N ALA A 109 -3.58 21.01 -63.59
CA ALA A 109 -3.62 21.09 -65.05
C ALA A 109 -4.89 21.58 -65.83
N ARG A 110 -4.66 22.71 -66.50
CA ARG A 110 -4.93 23.06 -67.92
C ARG A 110 -6.38 23.22 -68.44
N ARG A 111 -6.68 24.50 -68.72
CA ARG A 111 -6.87 25.11 -70.07
C ARG A 111 -8.18 24.88 -70.83
N ALA A 112 -8.97 25.96 -70.97
CA ALA A 112 -9.54 26.54 -72.22
C ALA A 112 -10.50 27.69 -71.81
N ARG A 113 -10.23 28.97 -72.09
CA ARG A 113 -10.42 29.76 -73.33
C ARG A 113 -11.85 29.81 -73.89
N ARG A 114 -12.30 31.06 -74.08
CA ARG A 114 -13.41 31.61 -74.91
C ARG A 114 -14.81 31.51 -74.27
N GLY A 115 -15.64 32.54 -74.32
CA GLY A 115 -15.59 33.84 -75.01
C GLY A 115 -16.63 34.78 -74.41
#